data_AF-A0A5K1CGH6-F1
#
_entry.id   AF-A0A5K1CGH6-F1
#
_cell.length_a   1.000
_cell.length_b   1.000
_cell.length_c   1.000
_cell.angle_alpha   90.00
_cell.angle_beta   90.00
_cell.angle_gamma   90.00
#
_symmetry.space_group_name_H-M   'P 1'
#
loop_
_entity.id
_entity.type
_entity.pdbx_description
1 polymer ?
#
loop_
_entity_poly.entity_id
_entity_poly.type
_entity_poly.pdbx_seq_one_letter_code
_entity_poly.pdbx_strand_id
1 'polypeptide(L)' 'HIPQDFSDEYLLKEPCSLKLQNSDGKEWSVAYAYSTKRSSLRTGWHAFCTANNLKAGDVCVFELNGQRSFRVHFLRKA' A
#
# COMPACT_ATOMS: atom_id res chain seq x y z
N HIS A 1 1.76 -1.39 -8.45
CA HIS A 1 2.96 -0.54 -8.69
C HIS A 1 2.67 0.81 -8.06
N ILE A 2 3.66 1.44 -7.42
CA ILE A 2 3.52 2.76 -6.79
C ILE A 2 4.19 3.78 -7.72
N PRO A 3 3.57 4.94 -8.00
CA PRO A 3 4.20 6.00 -8.81
C PRO A 3 5.59 6.36 -8.28
N GLN A 4 6.55 6.53 -9.19
CA GLN A 4 7.95 6.75 -8.81
C GLN A 4 8.14 8.11 -8.13
N ASP A 5 7.59 9.19 -8.71
CA ASP A 5 7.69 10.54 -8.13
C ASP A 5 7.14 10.58 -6.70
N PHE A 6 5.99 9.93 -6.47
CA PHE A 6 5.41 9.78 -5.14
C PHE A 6 6.34 9.03 -4.17
N SER A 7 6.98 7.97 -4.66
CA SER A 7 7.92 7.18 -3.85
C SER A 7 9.16 7.99 -3.49
N ASP A 8 9.67 8.80 -4.41
CA ASP A 8 10.90 9.57 -4.24
C ASP A 8 10.72 10.79 -3.33
N GLU A 9 9.51 11.36 -3.31
CA GLU A 9 9.15 12.52 -2.50
C GLU A 9 8.70 12.14 -1.09
N TYR A 10 7.88 11.09 -0.95
CA TYR A 10 7.16 10.83 0.30
C TYR A 10 7.57 9.54 1.03
N LEU A 11 8.24 8.60 0.37
CA LEU A 11 8.60 7.31 0.95
C LEU A 11 10.10 7.18 1.16
N LEU A 12 10.48 6.12 1.86
CA LEU A 12 11.88 5.80 2.05
C LEU A 12 12.51 5.26 0.77
N LYS A 13 13.74 5.69 0.51
CA LYS A 13 14.55 5.26 -0.63
C LYS A 13 15.31 3.95 -0.33
N GLU A 14 14.68 3.07 0.42
CA GLU A 14 15.22 1.77 0.85
C GLU A 14 14.08 0.76 1.05
N PRO A 15 14.34 -0.56 0.95
CA PRO A 15 13.37 -1.57 1.32
C PRO A 15 12.95 -1.42 2.79
N CYS A 16 11.64 -1.45 3.05
CA CYS A 16 11.11 -1.33 4.40
C CYS A 16 9.77 -2.08 4.55
N SER A 17 9.23 -2.11 5.76
CA SER A 17 7.85 -2.54 5.99
C SER A 17 6.94 -1.32 6.06
N LEU A 18 5.93 -1.27 5.19
CA LEU A 18 4.84 -0.30 5.26
C LEU A 18 3.69 -0.86 6.08
N LYS A 19 3.07 -0.01 6.89
CA LYS A 19 1.81 -0.29 7.58
C LYS A 19 0.65 0.16 6.71
N LEU A 20 -0.28 -0.74 6.42
CA LEU A 20 -1.55 -0.42 5.78
C LEU A 20 -2.66 -0.56 6.81
N GLN A 21 -3.47 0.49 7.01
CA GLN A 21 -4.61 0.49 7.91
C GLN A 21 -5.90 0.66 7.10
N ASN A 22 -6.89 -0.20 7.26
CA ASN A 22 -8.20 0.00 6.61
C ASN A 22 -9.11 0.94 7.42
N SER A 23 -10.28 1.28 6.88
CA SER A 23 -11.27 2.14 7.54
C SER A 23 -11.81 1.58 8.87
N ASP A 24 -11.72 0.26 9.09
CA ASP A 24 -12.09 -0.39 10.35
C ASP A 24 -10.97 -0.35 11.40
N GLY A 25 -9.83 0.29 11.09
CA GLY A 25 -8.67 0.38 11.97
C GLY A 25 -7.78 -0.86 12.01
N LYS A 26 -8.08 -1.91 11.22
CA LYS A 26 -7.23 -3.10 11.12
C LYS A 26 -5.95 -2.78 10.37
N GLU A 27 -4.84 -3.37 10.79
CA GLU A 27 -3.50 -3.08 10.27
C GLU A 27 -2.83 -4.31 9.65
N TRP A 28 -2.05 -4.08 8.59
CA TRP A 28 -1.21 -5.09 7.94
C TRP A 28 0.19 -4.53 7.67
N SER A 29 1.20 -5.34 7.92
CA SER A 29 2.58 -5.07 7.50
C SER A 29 2.82 -5.62 6.09
N VAL A 30 3.22 -4.75 5.17
CA VAL A 30 3.49 -5.10 3.77
C VAL A 30 4.91 -4.67 3.41
N ALA A 31 5.69 -5.60 2.85
CA ALA A 31 7.02 -5.32 2.38
C ALA A 31 6.98 -4.35 1.20
N TYR A 32 7.74 -3.27 1.31
CA TYR A 32 7.96 -2.29 0.28
C TYR A 32 9.35 -2.47 -0.31
N ALA A 33 9.41 -2.59 -1.63
CA ALA A 33 10.65 -2.57 -2.37
C ALA A 33 10.77 -1.24 -3.09
N TYR A 34 11.80 -0.48 -2.72
CA TYR A 34 12.23 0.69 -3.44
C TYR A 34 13.20 0.30 -4.57
N SER A 35 13.05 0.93 -5.72
CA SER A 35 14.10 1.04 -6.73
C SER A 35 13.91 2.34 -7.50
N THR A 36 14.97 2.83 -8.16
CA THR A 36 14.90 4.05 -8.98
C THR A 36 14.06 3.90 -10.25
N LYS A 37 13.69 2.66 -10.62
CA LYS A 37 12.87 2.39 -11.81
C LYS A 37 11.43 2.05 -11.47
N ARG A 38 11.23 1.31 -10.38
CA ARG A 38 9.93 0.75 -10.02
C ARG A 38 9.84 0.42 -8.54
N SER A 39 9.04 1.20 -7.82
CA SER A 39 8.62 0.88 -6.47
C SER A 39 7.37 0.00 -6.44
N SER A 40 7.29 -0.89 -5.44
CA SER A 40 6.21 -1.88 -5.34
C SER A 40 5.97 -2.40 -3.93
N LEU A 41 4.72 -2.75 -3.64
CA LEU A 41 4.34 -3.61 -2.52
C LEU A 41 4.59 -5.08 -2.90
N ARG A 42 5.18 -5.86 -1.98
CA ARG A 42 5.56 -7.26 -2.17
C ARG A 42 4.89 -8.16 -1.12
N THR A 43 5.68 -8.91 -0.36
CA THR A 43 5.21 -9.82 0.68
C THR A 43 4.20 -9.12 1.60
N GLY A 44 3.08 -9.79 1.89
CA GLY A 44 1.97 -9.22 2.66
C GLY A 44 0.88 -8.57 1.81
N TRP A 45 1.17 -8.13 0.57
CA TRP A 45 0.16 -7.52 -0.29
C TRP A 45 -0.99 -8.49 -0.63
N HIS A 46 -0.68 -9.72 -1.03
CA HIS A 46 -1.71 -10.73 -1.33
C HIS A 46 -2.58 -11.03 -0.10
N ALA A 47 -1.98 -11.20 1.08
CA ALA A 47 -2.71 -11.45 2.32
C ALA A 47 -3.62 -10.27 2.69
N PHE A 48 -3.15 -9.02 2.50
CA PHE A 48 -3.96 -7.82 2.67
C PHE A 48 -5.17 -7.83 1.73
N CYS A 49 -4.99 -8.18 0.45
CA CYS A 49 -6.09 -8.28 -0.52
C CYS A 49 -7.11 -9.34 -0.12
N THR A 50 -6.65 -10.54 0.24
CA THR A 50 -7.54 -11.63 0.68
C THR A 50 -8.32 -11.23 1.93
N ALA A 51 -7.67 -10.65 2.94
CA ALA A 51 -8.31 -10.26 4.19
C ALA A 51 -9.36 -9.15 4.02
N ASN A 52 -9.19 -8.27 3.03
CA ASN A 52 -10.12 -7.19 2.73
C ASN A 52 -11.10 -7.52 1.60
N ASN A 53 -11.10 -8.78 1.12
CA ASN A 53 -11.95 -9.28 0.04
C ASN A 53 -11.87 -8.40 -1.24
N LEU A 54 -10.66 -7.94 -1.57
CA LEU A 54 -10.44 -7.13 -2.76
C LEU A 54 -10.51 -8.00 -4.02
N LYS A 55 -11.27 -7.53 -5.01
CA LYS A 55 -11.48 -8.20 -6.29
C LYS A 55 -10.92 -7.37 -7.44
N ALA A 56 -10.70 -8.02 -8.57
CA ALA A 56 -10.34 -7.32 -9.80
C ALA A 56 -11.44 -6.28 -10.14
N GLY A 57 -11.03 -5.02 -10.33
CA GLY A 57 -11.94 -3.90 -10.57
C GLY A 57 -12.21 -3.03 -9.33
N ASP A 58 -11.89 -3.49 -8.13
CA ASP A 58 -11.91 -2.62 -6.93
C ASP A 58 -10.74 -1.63 -6.96
N VAL A 59 -10.97 -0.44 -6.40
CA VAL A 59 -9.95 0.61 -6.29
C VAL A 59 -9.53 0.76 -4.83
N CYS A 60 -8.22 0.75 -4.58
CA CYS A 60 -7.62 1.10 -3.31
C CYS A 60 -7.06 2.53 -3.38
N VAL A 61 -7.54 3.41 -2.51
CA VAL A 61 -6.99 4.75 -2.33
C VAL A 61 -6.07 4.73 -1.12
N PHE A 62 -4.80 5.07 -1.32
CA PHE A 62 -3.79 5.11 -0.28
C PHE A 62 -3.57 6.56 0.17
N GLU A 63 -3.94 6.84 1.41
CA GLU A 63 -3.71 8.12 2.09
C GLU A 63 -2.45 7.99 2.93
N LEU A 64 -1.44 8.81 2.67
CA LEU A 64 -0.20 8.81 3.43
C LEU A 64 -0.45 9.29 4.86
N ASN A 65 -0.16 8.45 5.85
CA ASN A 65 -0.32 8.73 7.27
C ASN A 65 1.02 8.57 7.99
N GLY A 66 2.07 9.17 7.41
CA GLY A 66 3.46 9.05 7.83
C GLY A 66 4.33 8.26 6.84
N GLN A 67 5.64 8.43 6.91
CA GLN A 67 6.60 7.93 5.91
C GLN A 67 6.59 6.40 5.70
N ARG A 68 6.06 5.63 6.66
CA ARG A 68 5.93 4.17 6.60
C ARG A 68 4.50 3.67 6.82
N SER A 69 3.50 4.53 6.69
CA SER A 69 2.13 4.19 7.07
C SER A 69 1.12 4.80 6.10
N PHE A 70 0.14 4.01 5.70
CA PHE A 70 -0.97 4.43 4.86
C PHE A 70 -2.29 4.05 5.52
N ARG A 71 -3.26 4.96 5.45
CA ARG A 71 -4.67 4.60 5.54
C ARG A 71 -5.15 4.20 4.15
N VAL A 72 -5.93 3.13 4.06
CA VAL A 72 -6.41 2.57 2.80
C VAL A 72 -7.93 2.59 2.80
N HIS A 73 -8.48 3.22 1.77
CA HIS A 73 -9.92 3.29 1.52
C HIS A 73 -10.26 2.44 0.31
N PHE A 74 -11.36 1.69 0.37
CA PHE A 74 -11.80 0.81 -0.70
C PHE A 74 -13.01 1.38 -1.42
N LEU A 75 -12.89 1.56 -2.73
CA LEU A 75 -14.01 1.88 -3.60
C LEU A 75 -14.35 0.61 -4.39
N ARG A 76 -15.49 0.01 -4.07
CA ARG A 76 -15.94 -1.24 -4.67
C ARG A 76 -16.82 -0.95 -5.86
N LYS A 77 -16.63 -1.73 -6.94
CA LYS A 77 -17.56 -1.67 -8.06
C LYS A 77 -18.92 -2.22 -7.63
N ALA A 78 -19.99 -1.53 -8.01
CA ALA A 78 -21.37 -2.00 -7.82
C ALA A 78 -21.66 -3.27 -8.63
#